data_AF-A0A5N7W4L4-F1
#
_entry.id   AF-A0A5N7W4L4-F1
#
_cell.length_a   1.000
_cell.length_b   1.000
_cell.length_c   1.000
_cell.angle_alpha   90.00
_cell.angle_beta   90.00
_cell.angle_gamma   90.00
#
_symmetry.space_group_name_H-M   'P 1'
#
loop_
_entity.id
_entity.type
_entity.pdbx_description
1 polymer ?
#
loop_
_entity_poly.entity_id
_entity_poly.type
_entity_poly.pdbx_seq_one_letter_code
_entity_poly.pdbx_strand_id
1 'polypeptide(L)'
;MSISANEAAFKELLLWTQNEPAHRYEIYDTRMEVTYRLYIAKDAIAKATELSSTAFQCRLMDRTVEQIRYVNGIWMHEGGSMLSTVQRLFDHEALFHIMRRLEMRAEIDELQSPDVEEVMALADTVAFRRIQDLPAQQSAASVIAVHARSNPLYREALKRALPRLDIYGKVQELTGVGLDPDEIPF
;
A
#
# COMPACT_ATOMS: atom_id res chain seq x y z
N MET A 1 -27.16 -0.22 10.93
CA MET A 1 -26.05 -0.77 11.72
C MET A 1 -25.81 0.18 12.89
N SER A 2 -25.56 -0.32 14.10
CA SER A 2 -25.23 0.55 15.24
C SER A 2 -23.82 1.11 15.08
N ILE A 3 -23.58 2.31 15.61
CA ILE A 3 -22.25 2.97 15.63
C ILE A 3 -21.15 2.01 16.13
N SER A 4 -21.49 1.20 17.15
CA SER A 4 -20.60 0.18 17.71
C SER A 4 -20.13 -0.91 16.74
N ALA A 5 -20.95 -1.26 15.74
CA ALA A 5 -20.59 -2.28 14.74
C ALA A 5 -19.65 -1.71 13.68
N ASN A 6 -19.85 -0.45 13.28
CA ASN A 6 -18.99 0.22 12.32
C ASN A 6 -17.62 0.53 12.93
N GLU A 7 -17.57 0.90 14.22
CA GLU A 7 -16.31 1.12 14.95
C GLU A 7 -15.49 -0.17 15.09
N ALA A 8 -16.13 -1.29 15.42
CA ALA A 8 -15.48 -2.60 15.49
C ALA A 8 -14.93 -3.03 14.12
N ALA A 9 -15.73 -2.89 13.05
CA ALA A 9 -15.31 -3.20 11.69
C ALA A 9 -14.15 -2.30 11.22
N PHE A 10 -14.14 -1.03 11.63
CA PHE A 10 -13.04 -0.12 11.33
C PHE A 10 -11.76 -0.51 12.06
N LYS A 11 -11.83 -0.81 13.36
CA LYS A 11 -10.67 -1.30 14.12
C LYS A 11 -10.14 -2.60 13.55
N GLU A 12 -11.03 -3.51 13.14
CA GLU A 12 -10.66 -4.73 12.43
C GLU A 12 -9.96 -4.44 11.10
N LEU A 13 -10.48 -3.52 10.28
CA LEU A 13 -9.83 -3.09 9.04
C LEU A 13 -8.45 -2.48 9.27
N LEU A 14 -8.28 -1.67 10.33
CA LEU A 14 -6.98 -1.11 10.71
C LEU A 14 -6.02 -2.19 11.17
N LEU A 15 -6.44 -3.06 12.09
CA LEU A 15 -5.65 -4.20 12.58
C LEU A 15 -5.27 -5.13 11.43
N TRP A 16 -6.19 -5.40 10.51
CA TRP A 16 -5.95 -6.20 9.31
C TRP A 16 -4.90 -5.55 8.41
N THR A 17 -5.02 -4.25 8.15
CA THR A 17 -4.05 -3.52 7.32
C THR A 17 -2.67 -3.40 8.01
N GLN A 18 -2.63 -3.34 9.35
CA GLN A 18 -1.40 -3.28 10.14
C GLN A 18 -0.69 -4.65 10.26
N ASN A 19 -1.45 -5.73 10.47
CA ASN A 19 -0.92 -7.02 10.90
C ASN A 19 -0.68 -8.01 9.76
N GLU A 20 -1.23 -7.81 8.57
CA GLU A 20 -1.03 -8.80 7.52
C GLU A 20 0.41 -8.83 7.01
N PRO A 21 0.94 -10.02 6.69
CA PRO A 21 1.96 -10.14 5.68
C PRO A 21 1.35 -9.62 4.37
N ALA A 22 1.41 -8.31 4.16
CA ALA A 22 0.98 -7.66 2.94
C ALA A 22 1.46 -8.46 1.72
N HIS A 23 0.60 -8.56 0.69
CA HIS A 23 0.98 -9.11 -0.62
C HIS A 23 2.37 -8.63 -0.97
N ARG A 24 3.28 -9.57 -1.22
CA ARG A 24 4.67 -9.23 -1.49
C ARG A 24 5.34 -10.30 -2.31
N TYR A 25 6.42 -9.91 -2.93
CA TYR A 25 7.34 -10.78 -3.62
C TYR A 25 8.55 -11.07 -2.73
N GLU A 26 8.94 -12.33 -2.66
CA GLU A 26 10.09 -12.81 -1.89
C GLU A 26 11.11 -13.44 -2.83
N ILE A 27 12.33 -12.92 -2.82
CA ILE A 27 13.43 -13.40 -3.66
C ILE A 27 14.59 -13.78 -2.75
N TYR A 28 14.97 -15.05 -2.77
CA TYR A 28 16.08 -15.55 -1.99
C TYR A 28 17.39 -15.39 -2.76
N ASP A 29 18.36 -14.73 -2.13
CA ASP A 29 19.74 -14.63 -2.60
C ASP A 29 20.58 -15.70 -1.94
N THR A 30 20.96 -16.70 -2.74
CA THR A 30 21.76 -17.84 -2.28
C THR A 30 23.19 -17.48 -1.93
N ARG A 31 23.71 -16.34 -2.40
CA ARG A 31 25.09 -15.92 -2.13
C ARG A 31 25.22 -15.23 -0.78
N MET A 32 24.21 -14.45 -0.44
CA MET A 32 24.15 -13.68 0.80
C MET A 32 23.33 -14.36 1.90
N GLU A 33 22.61 -15.43 1.54
CA GLU A 33 21.65 -16.15 2.41
C GLU A 33 20.57 -15.22 2.98
N VAL A 34 20.08 -14.29 2.15
CA VAL A 34 19.04 -13.33 2.55
C VAL A 34 17.82 -13.39 1.63
N THR A 35 16.64 -13.15 2.20
CA THR A 35 15.40 -13.00 1.44
C THR A 35 15.06 -11.51 1.30
N TYR A 36 15.06 -11.02 0.07
CA TYR A 36 14.56 -9.69 -0.26
C TYR A 36 13.03 -9.71 -0.30
N ARG A 37 12.40 -8.76 0.39
CA ARG A 37 10.94 -8.57 0.42
C ARG A 37 10.60 -7.30 -0.35
N LEU A 38 9.78 -7.46 -1.38
CA LEU A 38 9.48 -6.42 -2.37
C LEU A 38 7.96 -6.32 -2.54
N TYR A 39 7.45 -5.11 -2.78
CA TYR A 39 6.01 -4.84 -2.68
C TYR A 39 5.34 -4.57 -4.04
N ILE A 40 6.13 -4.44 -5.09
CA ILE A 40 5.65 -4.28 -6.46
C ILE A 40 6.42 -5.21 -7.41
N ALA A 41 5.74 -5.67 -8.46
CA ALA A 41 6.27 -6.61 -9.43
C ALA A 41 7.52 -6.07 -10.14
N LYS A 42 7.57 -4.76 -10.43
CA LYS A 42 8.70 -4.09 -11.07
C LYS A 42 9.99 -4.27 -10.28
N ASP A 43 9.93 -4.04 -8.97
CA ASP A 43 11.09 -4.19 -8.09
C ASP A 43 11.49 -5.66 -7.95
N ALA A 44 10.50 -6.56 -7.90
CA ALA A 44 10.73 -8.00 -7.89
C ALA A 44 11.45 -8.48 -9.14
N ILE A 45 11.01 -8.05 -10.33
CA ILE A 45 11.68 -8.37 -11.59
C ILE A 45 13.11 -7.81 -11.60
N ALA A 46 13.29 -6.56 -11.18
CA ALA A 46 14.61 -5.93 -11.15
C ALA A 46 15.59 -6.71 -10.26
N LYS A 47 15.16 -7.08 -9.04
CA LYS A 47 15.98 -7.86 -8.11
C LYS A 47 16.19 -9.30 -8.58
N ALA A 48 15.18 -9.96 -9.16
CA ALA A 48 15.34 -11.29 -9.75
C ALA A 48 16.37 -11.26 -10.89
N THR A 49 16.34 -10.22 -11.72
CA THR A 49 17.31 -10.01 -12.81
C THR A 49 18.72 -9.80 -12.27
N GLU A 50 18.89 -8.95 -11.25
CA GLU A 50 20.16 -8.72 -10.56
C GLU A 50 20.77 -10.02 -10.02
N LEU A 51 19.93 -10.89 -9.45
CA LEU A 51 20.33 -12.18 -8.88
C LEU A 51 20.40 -13.30 -9.92
N SER A 52 20.13 -13.02 -11.20
CA SER A 52 20.03 -14.02 -12.28
C SER A 52 19.04 -15.16 -11.95
N SER A 53 17.98 -14.85 -11.20
CA SER A 53 16.92 -15.80 -10.86
C SER A 53 15.84 -15.81 -11.93
N THR A 54 15.36 -17.00 -12.28
CA THR A 54 14.22 -17.23 -13.19
C THR A 54 12.92 -17.52 -12.43
N ALA A 55 12.93 -17.46 -11.11
CA ALA A 55 11.74 -17.64 -10.29
C ALA A 55 11.82 -16.88 -8.98
N PHE A 56 10.66 -16.53 -8.44
CA PHE A 56 10.53 -16.00 -7.09
C PHE A 56 9.15 -16.30 -6.53
N GLN A 57 8.95 -16.02 -5.24
CA GLN A 57 7.69 -16.29 -4.56
C GLN A 57 6.82 -15.04 -4.53
N CYS A 58 5.52 -15.23 -4.71
CA CYS A 58 4.48 -14.29 -4.36
C CYS A 58 3.83 -14.81 -3.07
N ARG A 59 3.82 -14.01 -2.02
CA ARG A 59 3.08 -14.32 -0.80
C ARG A 59 1.82 -13.52 -0.79
N LEU A 60 0.69 -14.22 -0.70
CA LEU A 60 -0.63 -13.65 -0.56
C LEU A 60 -0.95 -13.31 0.91
N MET A 61 -2.01 -12.53 1.10
CA MET A 61 -2.51 -12.10 2.41
C MET A 61 -2.87 -13.25 3.36
N ASP A 62 -3.48 -14.31 2.82
CA ASP A 62 -3.81 -15.55 3.56
C ASP A 62 -2.56 -16.40 3.89
N ARG A 63 -1.36 -15.88 3.62
CA ARG A 63 -0.04 -16.50 3.78
C ARG A 63 0.25 -17.60 2.76
N THR A 64 -0.65 -17.85 1.81
CA THR A 64 -0.38 -18.72 0.68
C THR A 64 0.85 -18.23 -0.06
N VAL A 65 1.72 -19.17 -0.42
CA VAL A 65 2.94 -18.90 -1.17
C VAL A 65 2.77 -19.54 -2.52
N GLU A 66 2.76 -18.69 -3.54
CA GLU A 66 2.64 -19.09 -4.93
C GLU A 66 3.93 -18.72 -5.67
N GLN A 67 4.22 -19.39 -6.77
CA GLN A 67 5.44 -19.14 -7.53
C GLN A 67 5.20 -18.24 -8.74
N ILE A 68 6.15 -17.33 -8.95
CA ILE A 68 6.32 -16.55 -10.17
C ILE A 68 7.53 -17.11 -10.92
N ARG A 69 7.38 -17.43 -12.21
CA ARG A 69 8.42 -18.01 -13.06
C ARG A 69 8.58 -17.25 -14.36
N TYR A 70 9.82 -17.14 -14.82
CA TYR A 70 10.13 -16.59 -16.13
C TYR A 70 10.03 -17.68 -17.20
N VAL A 71 9.04 -17.57 -18.08
CA VAL A 71 8.75 -18.56 -19.13
C VAL A 71 8.58 -17.83 -20.45
N ASN A 72 9.35 -18.24 -21.48
CA ASN A 72 9.27 -17.70 -22.84
C ASN A 72 9.32 -16.16 -22.90
N GLY A 73 10.17 -15.54 -22.08
CA GLY A 73 10.33 -14.08 -22.06
C GLY A 73 9.36 -13.33 -21.15
N ILE A 74 8.42 -14.01 -20.48
CA ILE A 74 7.34 -13.40 -19.70
C ILE A 74 7.35 -13.97 -18.27
N TRP A 75 7.11 -13.11 -17.28
CA TRP A 75 6.90 -13.52 -15.90
C TRP A 75 5.45 -13.97 -15.67
N MET A 76 5.30 -15.23 -15.29
CA MET A 76 4.02 -15.93 -15.16
C MET A 76 3.83 -16.39 -13.72
N HIS A 77 2.61 -16.22 -13.23
CA HIS A 77 2.13 -16.83 -12.00
C HIS A 77 1.80 -18.31 -12.23
N GLU A 78 2.00 -19.15 -11.21
CA GLU A 78 1.72 -20.60 -11.30
C GLU A 78 0.26 -20.92 -11.63
N GLY A 79 -0.68 -20.04 -11.26
CA GLY A 79 -2.08 -20.10 -11.68
C GLY A 79 -2.35 -19.74 -13.15
N GLY A 80 -1.30 -19.53 -13.97
CA GLY A 80 -1.40 -19.28 -15.42
C GLY A 80 -1.62 -17.82 -15.82
N SER A 81 -1.71 -16.90 -14.85
CA SER A 81 -1.86 -15.47 -15.09
C SER A 81 -0.51 -14.79 -15.30
N MET A 82 -0.46 -13.71 -16.07
CA MET A 82 0.74 -12.87 -16.14
C MET A 82 0.98 -12.16 -14.81
N LEU A 83 2.25 -11.97 -14.42
CA LEU A 83 2.59 -11.21 -13.22
C LEU A 83 2.01 -9.78 -13.23
N SER A 84 1.90 -9.16 -14.41
CA SER A 84 1.26 -7.84 -14.57
C SER A 84 -0.22 -7.85 -14.19
N THR A 85 -0.94 -8.95 -14.46
CA THR A 85 -2.33 -9.14 -14.04
C THR A 85 -2.42 -9.29 -12.52
N VAL A 86 -1.51 -10.08 -11.92
CA VAL A 86 -1.44 -10.25 -10.46
C VAL A 86 -1.18 -8.91 -9.78
N GLN A 87 -0.19 -8.14 -10.25
CA GLN A 87 0.11 -6.82 -9.70
C GLN A 87 -1.08 -5.86 -9.80
N ARG A 88 -1.82 -5.88 -10.91
CA ARG A 88 -3.00 -5.02 -11.07
C ARG A 88 -4.07 -5.33 -10.03
N LEU A 89 -4.26 -6.60 -9.68
CA LEU A 89 -5.18 -6.99 -8.61
C LEU A 89 -4.73 -6.40 -7.27
N PHE A 90 -3.43 -6.49 -6.96
CA PHE A 90 -2.87 -5.89 -5.75
C PHE A 90 -3.01 -4.36 -5.73
N ASP A 91 -2.81 -3.69 -6.88
CA ASP A 91 -2.99 -2.25 -7.02
C ASP A 91 -4.44 -1.83 -6.72
N HIS A 92 -5.42 -2.55 -7.29
CA HIS A 92 -6.85 -2.31 -7.04
C HIS A 92 -7.24 -2.54 -5.59
N GLU A 93 -6.78 -3.62 -4.99
CA GLU A 93 -7.06 -3.95 -3.59
C GLU A 93 -6.46 -2.90 -2.65
N ALA A 94 -5.21 -2.51 -2.85
CA ALA A 94 -4.55 -1.47 -2.06
C ALA A 94 -5.30 -0.12 -2.16
N LEU A 95 -5.71 0.29 -3.36
CA LEU A 95 -6.53 1.50 -3.56
C LEU A 95 -7.89 1.38 -2.85
N PHE A 96 -8.58 0.26 -3.00
CA PHE A 96 -9.88 0.01 -2.36
C PHE A 96 -9.80 0.19 -0.85
N HIS A 97 -8.76 -0.36 -0.20
CA HIS A 97 -8.60 -0.22 1.24
C HIS A 97 -8.30 1.22 1.69
N ILE A 98 -7.52 1.99 0.93
CA ILE A 98 -7.28 3.42 1.20
C ILE A 98 -8.59 4.20 1.15
N MET A 99 -9.38 4.00 0.09
CA MET A 99 -10.70 4.63 -0.06
C MET A 99 -11.64 4.24 1.08
N ARG A 100 -11.69 2.95 1.41
CA ARG A 100 -12.61 2.43 2.41
C ARG A 100 -12.34 2.97 3.81
N ARG A 101 -11.07 3.17 4.19
CA ARG A 101 -10.71 3.77 5.49
C ARG A 101 -11.20 5.22 5.61
N LEU A 102 -11.07 6.01 4.55
CA LEU A 102 -11.57 7.38 4.55
C LEU A 102 -13.10 7.42 4.71
N GLU A 103 -13.82 6.58 3.98
CA GLU A 103 -15.28 6.46 4.09
C GLU A 103 -15.73 6.08 5.51
N MET A 104 -15.16 5.01 6.07
CA MET A 104 -15.55 4.51 7.40
C MET A 104 -15.24 5.52 8.52
N ARG A 105 -14.18 6.34 8.37
CA ARG A 105 -13.89 7.44 9.30
C ARG A 105 -14.94 8.54 9.24
N ALA A 106 -15.40 8.91 8.04
CA ALA A 106 -16.42 9.97 7.89
C ALA A 106 -17.77 9.60 8.54
N GLU A 107 -17.99 8.31 8.81
CA GLU A 107 -19.20 7.80 9.46
C GLU A 107 -19.12 7.77 11.00
N ILE A 108 -17.94 7.98 11.60
CA ILE A 108 -17.72 7.77 13.05
C ILE A 108 -16.78 8.85 13.62
N ASP A 109 -17.36 9.89 14.23
CA ASP A 109 -16.60 11.00 14.82
C ASP A 109 -15.67 10.59 15.98
N GLU A 110 -16.03 9.55 16.71
CA GLU A 110 -15.26 9.00 17.85
C GLU A 110 -13.90 8.41 17.43
N LEU A 111 -13.70 8.18 16.13
CA LEU A 111 -12.44 7.68 15.57
C LEU A 111 -11.40 8.79 15.30
N GLN A 112 -11.72 10.06 15.51
CA GLN A 112 -10.80 11.19 15.27
C GLN A 112 -9.81 11.41 16.44
N SER A 113 -9.16 10.33 16.91
CA SER A 113 -8.14 10.39 17.97
C SER A 113 -6.72 10.31 17.40
N PRO A 114 -5.70 10.89 18.05
CA PRO A 114 -4.31 10.83 17.57
C PRO A 114 -3.82 9.41 17.27
N ASP A 115 -4.09 8.45 18.16
CA ASP A 115 -3.65 7.05 18.01
C ASP A 115 -4.26 6.40 16.76
N VAL A 116 -5.54 6.65 16.50
CA VAL A 116 -6.22 6.12 15.31
C VAL A 116 -5.63 6.70 14.03
N GLU A 117 -5.32 8.00 14.02
CA GLU A 117 -4.76 8.67 12.84
C GLU A 117 -3.32 8.25 12.57
N GLU A 118 -2.53 7.91 13.59
CA GLU A 118 -1.21 7.29 13.41
C GLU A 118 -1.30 5.90 12.77
N VAL A 119 -2.21 5.09 13.28
CA VAL A 119 -2.47 3.76 12.72
C VAL A 119 -2.97 3.86 11.27
N MET A 120 -3.88 4.79 10.99
CA MET A 120 -4.40 5.00 9.65
C MET A 120 -3.33 5.49 8.68
N ALA A 121 -2.54 6.49 9.07
CA ALA A 121 -1.46 7.02 8.24
C ALA A 121 -0.44 5.92 7.89
N LEU A 122 -0.10 5.06 8.86
CA LEU A 122 0.77 3.90 8.60
C LEU A 122 0.12 2.90 7.63
N ALA A 123 -1.16 2.58 7.83
CA ALA A 123 -1.92 1.65 6.99
C ALA A 123 -2.02 2.14 5.54
N ASP A 124 -2.32 3.43 5.33
CA ASP A 124 -2.37 4.06 4.00
C ASP A 124 -0.99 4.11 3.36
N THR A 125 0.04 4.42 4.15
CA THR A 125 1.43 4.44 3.68
C THR A 125 1.87 3.07 3.17
N VAL A 126 1.57 2.01 3.93
CA VAL A 126 1.86 0.62 3.54
C VAL A 126 1.06 0.21 2.32
N ALA A 127 -0.23 0.59 2.25
CA ALA A 127 -1.07 0.29 1.10
C ALA A 127 -0.57 0.99 -0.17
N PHE A 128 -0.30 2.30 -0.10
CA PHE A 128 0.15 3.11 -1.22
C PHE A 128 1.42 2.57 -1.86
N ARG A 129 2.37 2.12 -1.03
CA ARG A 129 3.64 1.55 -1.45
C ARG A 129 3.52 0.27 -2.30
N ARG A 130 2.38 -0.42 -2.24
CA ARG A 130 2.09 -1.62 -3.03
C ARG A 130 1.49 -1.32 -4.39
N ILE A 131 1.09 -0.07 -4.62
CA ILE A 131 0.47 0.35 -5.88
C ILE A 131 1.58 0.63 -6.88
N GLN A 132 1.61 -0.14 -7.97
CA GLN A 132 2.54 0.06 -9.09
C GLN A 132 1.90 0.89 -10.21
N ASP A 133 0.63 0.66 -10.51
CA ASP A 133 -0.10 1.37 -11.56
C ASP A 133 -0.20 2.88 -11.25
N LEU A 134 0.24 3.71 -12.20
CA LEU A 134 0.30 5.16 -12.00
C LEU A 134 -1.08 5.81 -11.83
N PRO A 135 -2.10 5.50 -12.66
CA PRO A 135 -3.46 5.94 -12.41
C PRO A 135 -3.97 5.58 -11.01
N ALA A 136 -3.76 4.34 -10.54
CA ALA A 136 -4.13 3.93 -9.19
C ALA A 136 -3.36 4.71 -8.11
N GLN A 137 -2.06 4.99 -8.32
CA GLN A 137 -1.28 5.84 -7.40
C GLN A 137 -1.85 7.26 -7.32
N GLN A 138 -2.24 7.86 -8.45
CA GLN A 138 -2.84 9.20 -8.48
C GLN A 138 -4.19 9.23 -7.74
N SER A 139 -5.02 8.21 -7.93
CA SER A 139 -6.28 8.07 -7.18
C SER A 139 -6.02 7.92 -5.67
N ALA A 140 -5.11 7.03 -5.28
CA ALA A 140 -4.76 6.83 -3.87
C ALA A 140 -4.19 8.10 -3.23
N ALA A 141 -3.30 8.80 -3.94
CA ALA A 141 -2.71 10.06 -3.50
C ALA A 141 -3.78 11.13 -3.29
N SER A 142 -4.77 11.22 -4.19
CA SER A 142 -5.88 12.16 -4.06
C SER A 142 -6.71 11.90 -2.80
N VAL A 143 -6.98 10.64 -2.48
CA VAL A 143 -7.72 10.24 -1.27
C VAL A 143 -6.94 10.62 -0.01
N ILE A 144 -5.65 10.26 0.05
CA ILE A 144 -4.74 10.61 1.16
C ILE A 144 -4.65 12.13 1.33
N ALA A 145 -4.57 12.88 0.23
CA ALA A 145 -4.50 14.33 0.24
C ALA A 145 -5.79 15.01 0.76
N VAL A 146 -6.96 14.47 0.42
CA VAL A 146 -8.25 14.94 0.97
C VAL A 146 -8.28 14.73 2.49
N HIS A 147 -7.80 13.59 2.96
CA HIS A 147 -7.76 13.31 4.40
C HIS A 147 -6.76 14.20 5.13
N ALA A 148 -5.53 14.34 4.64
CA ALA A 148 -4.51 15.21 5.23
C ALA A 148 -4.94 16.69 5.31
N ARG A 149 -5.70 17.18 4.32
CA ARG A 149 -6.24 18.55 4.37
C ARG A 149 -7.36 18.71 5.39
N SER A 150 -8.20 17.69 5.57
CA SER A 150 -9.33 17.73 6.49
C SER A 150 -8.99 17.32 7.92
N ASN A 151 -7.83 16.69 8.15
CA ASN A 151 -7.39 16.26 9.47
C ASN A 151 -5.90 16.57 9.74
N PRO A 152 -5.61 17.59 10.57
CA PRO A 152 -4.25 17.92 10.98
C PRO A 152 -3.52 16.78 11.71
N LEU A 153 -4.22 15.98 12.53
CA LEU A 153 -3.61 14.85 13.26
C LEU A 153 -3.12 13.78 12.28
N TYR A 154 -3.93 13.46 11.28
CA TYR A 154 -3.55 12.55 10.20
C TYR A 154 -2.39 13.08 9.37
N ARG A 155 -2.41 14.37 9.01
CA ARG A 155 -1.32 14.99 8.24
C ARG A 155 0.01 14.86 8.98
N GLU A 156 0.03 15.18 10.26
CA GLU A 156 1.25 15.07 11.07
C GLU A 156 1.67 13.61 11.28
N ALA A 157 0.71 12.69 11.43
CA ALA A 157 0.98 11.26 11.44
C ALA A 157 1.59 10.77 10.11
N LEU A 158 1.08 11.23 8.97
CA LEU A 158 1.57 10.88 7.63
C LEU A 158 3.00 11.39 7.40
N LYS A 159 3.33 12.60 7.86
CA LYS A 159 4.70 13.13 7.85
C LYS A 159 5.68 12.24 8.64
N ARG A 160 5.20 11.56 9.70
CA ARG A 160 5.99 10.63 10.53
C ARG A 160 5.97 9.19 10.03
N ALA A 161 4.98 8.81 9.21
CA ALA A 161 4.78 7.45 8.77
C ALA A 161 5.90 7.00 7.81
N LEU A 162 6.62 5.94 8.19
CA LEU A 162 7.72 5.28 7.45
C LEU A 162 8.69 6.25 6.71
N PRO A 163 9.73 6.78 7.39
CA PRO A 163 10.67 7.77 6.84
C PRO A 163 11.51 7.31 5.62
N ARG A 164 11.36 6.06 5.16
CA ARG A 164 12.03 5.52 3.96
C ARG A 164 11.21 5.67 2.69
N LEU A 165 9.94 6.04 2.77
CA LEU A 165 9.19 6.52 1.63
C LEU A 165 8.70 7.92 1.94
N ASP A 166 9.18 8.88 1.16
CA ASP A 166 8.62 10.21 1.14
C ASP A 166 7.23 10.18 0.48
N ILE A 167 6.27 9.53 1.13
CA ILE A 167 4.89 9.45 0.63
C ILE A 167 4.25 10.82 0.66
N TYR A 168 4.58 11.66 1.64
CA TYR A 168 4.15 13.04 1.68
C TYR A 168 4.57 13.78 0.40
N GLY A 169 5.86 13.76 0.06
CA GLY A 169 6.37 14.34 -1.18
C GLY A 169 5.82 13.67 -2.43
N LYS A 170 5.61 12.34 -2.42
CA LYS A 170 5.03 11.64 -3.57
C LYS A 170 3.56 11.98 -3.80
N VAL A 171 2.78 12.15 -2.74
CA VAL A 171 1.39 12.60 -2.83
C VAL A 171 1.35 14.05 -3.32
N GLN A 172 2.23 14.91 -2.82
CA GLN A 172 2.37 16.29 -3.31
C GLN A 172 2.74 16.33 -4.81
N GLU A 173 3.71 15.51 -5.24
CA GLU A 173 4.11 15.37 -6.64
C GLU A 173 2.93 14.91 -7.54
N LEU A 174 2.20 13.88 -7.11
CA LEU A 174 1.13 13.27 -7.92
C LEU A 174 -0.14 14.10 -7.96
N THR A 175 -0.43 14.87 -6.91
CA THR A 175 -1.64 15.70 -6.84
C THR A 175 -1.41 17.13 -7.29
N GLY A 176 -0.16 17.62 -7.25
CA GLY A 176 0.19 19.01 -7.57
C GLY A 176 -0.32 20.04 -6.55
N VAL A 177 -0.80 19.58 -5.39
CA VAL A 177 -1.39 20.44 -4.35
C VAL A 177 -0.59 20.27 -3.06
N GLY A 178 -0.19 21.40 -2.45
CA GLY A 178 0.40 21.41 -1.11
C GLY A 178 -0.52 20.71 -0.11
N LEU A 179 0.02 19.74 0.63
CA LEU A 179 -0.73 19.04 1.68
C LEU A 179 -0.83 19.88 2.96
N ASP A 180 -0.01 20.92 3.09
CA ASP A 180 -0.18 21.97 4.08
C ASP A 180 -1.14 23.05 3.54
N PRO A 181 -2.16 23.45 4.32
CA PRO A 181 -3.16 24.44 3.91
C PRO A 181 -2.57 25.83 3.63
N ASP A 182 -1.36 26.09 4.14
CA ASP A 182 -0.62 27.33 3.93
C ASP A 182 0.22 27.33 2.63
N GLU A 183 0.32 26.18 1.94
CA GLU A 183 1.07 26.03 0.68
C GLU A 183 0.18 26.08 -0.58
N ILE A 184 -1.11 26.41 -0.43
CA ILE A 184 -2.01 26.59 -1.58
C ILE A 184 -1.78 28.01 -2.13
N PRO A 185 -1.25 28.18 -3.35
CA PRO A 185 -1.21 29.50 -3.97
C PRO A 185 -2.65 29.92 -4.29
N PHE A 186 -3.01 31.14 -3.91
CA PHE A 186 -4.24 31.81 -4.33
C PHE A 186 -4.36 31.89 -5.85
#